data_AF-A0A931PNP2-F1
#
_entry.id   AF-A0A931PNP2-F1
#
_cell.length_a   1.000
_cell.length_b   1.000
_cell.length_c   1.000
_cell.angle_alpha   90.00
_cell.angle_beta   90.00
_cell.angle_gamma   90.00
#
_symmetry.space_group_name_H-M   'P 1'
#
loop_
_entity.id
_entity.type
_entity.pdbx_description
1 polymer ?
#
loop_
_entity_poly.entity_id
_entity_poly.type
_entity_poly.pdbx_seq_one_letter_code
_entity_poly.pdbx_strand_id
1 'polypeptide(L)'
;MAIKPEFALDAKYRQEEGLIFLSGIQALVRLPFDQHRADKRRGLDTATLISGYRGSPLGGLDLTLERNQPLLAEHNVHFISGVNEDLGATAVYGSQLANFFPKPKYDGVLGMWYGKGPGVDRTGDIFTHANFAGVGRHGGVRALGGDDPLSKSSTLPTHSEVAFYDALFPVLFPG
;
A
#
# COMPACT_ATOMS: atom_id res chain seq x y z
N MET A 1 -6.31 -31.46 3.10
CA MET A 1 -6.93 -30.17 2.78
C MET A 1 -7.21 -30.18 1.28
N ALA A 2 -8.46 -30.36 0.86
CA ALA A 2 -8.81 -30.52 -0.54
C ALA A 2 -8.84 -29.15 -1.24
N ILE A 3 -8.08 -28.99 -2.32
CA ILE A 3 -8.17 -27.83 -3.21
C ILE A 3 -9.54 -27.89 -3.89
N LYS A 4 -10.38 -26.87 -3.70
CA LYS A 4 -11.69 -26.80 -4.37
C LYS A 4 -11.50 -26.76 -5.89
N PRO A 5 -12.23 -27.57 -6.68
CA PRO A 5 -12.02 -27.69 -8.13
C PRO A 5 -12.51 -26.49 -8.95
N GLU A 6 -13.23 -25.53 -8.35
CA GLU A 6 -13.57 -24.26 -9.00
C GLU A 6 -12.38 -23.29 -8.96
N PHE A 7 -11.46 -23.47 -9.91
CA PHE A 7 -10.34 -22.57 -10.11
C PHE A 7 -10.78 -21.33 -10.90
N ALA A 8 -11.09 -20.25 -10.19
CA ALA A 8 -11.25 -18.92 -10.78
C ALA A 8 -9.96 -18.11 -10.61
N LEU A 9 -9.48 -17.44 -11.67
CA LEU A 9 -8.29 -16.58 -11.60
C LEU A 9 -8.40 -15.45 -10.56
N ASP A 10 -9.63 -15.05 -10.25
CA ASP A 10 -9.96 -14.01 -9.27
C ASP A 10 -10.03 -14.54 -7.83
N ALA A 11 -10.00 -15.86 -7.63
CA ALA A 11 -9.98 -16.47 -6.31
C ALA A 11 -8.81 -15.93 -5.46
N LYS A 12 -7.68 -15.62 -6.12
CA LYS A 12 -6.52 -15.01 -5.48
C LYS A 12 -6.83 -13.68 -4.77
N TYR A 13 -7.84 -12.93 -5.19
CA TYR A 13 -8.28 -11.70 -4.51
C TYR A 13 -9.58 -11.86 -3.72
N ARG A 14 -10.48 -12.76 -4.15
CA ARG A 14 -11.84 -12.91 -3.59
C ARG A 14 -11.95 -13.97 -2.49
N GLN A 15 -11.15 -15.04 -2.55
CA GLN A 15 -11.27 -16.14 -1.61
C GLN A 15 -10.71 -15.74 -0.23
N GLU A 16 -11.55 -15.76 0.81
CA GLU A 16 -11.18 -15.38 2.18
C GLU A 16 -10.65 -16.54 3.02
N GLU A 17 -10.99 -17.79 2.66
CA GLU A 17 -10.61 -18.98 3.42
C GLU A 17 -9.93 -20.04 2.52
N GLY A 18 -9.04 -20.83 3.11
CA GLY A 18 -8.34 -21.91 2.40
C GLY A 18 -7.04 -21.46 1.73
N LEU A 19 -6.65 -22.15 0.66
CA LEU A 19 -5.38 -21.92 -0.03
C LEU A 19 -5.57 -21.09 -1.30
N ILE A 20 -4.63 -20.17 -1.52
CA ILE A 20 -4.50 -19.32 -2.71
C ILE A 20 -3.02 -19.25 -3.09
N PHE A 21 -2.75 -18.97 -4.37
CA PHE A 21 -1.40 -18.72 -4.86
C PHE A 21 -1.29 -17.29 -5.34
N LEU A 22 -0.25 -16.58 -4.88
CA LEU A 22 -0.02 -15.16 -5.14
C LEU A 22 1.45 -14.92 -5.44
N SER A 23 1.73 -14.03 -6.41
CA SER A 23 3.02 -13.34 -6.44
C SER A 23 3.08 -12.25 -5.37
N GLY A 24 4.27 -11.72 -5.06
CA GLY A 24 4.42 -10.62 -4.12
C GLY A 24 3.58 -9.39 -4.49
N ILE A 25 3.56 -9.00 -5.78
CA ILE A 25 2.71 -7.90 -6.27
C ILE A 25 1.23 -8.20 -6.06
N GLN A 26 0.78 -9.41 -6.35
CA GLN A 26 -0.64 -9.78 -6.13
C GLN A 26 -0.99 -9.78 -4.64
N ALA A 27 -0.07 -10.15 -3.76
CA ALA A 27 -0.25 -10.05 -2.32
C ALA A 27 -0.40 -8.59 -1.88
N LEU A 28 0.42 -7.67 -2.41
CA LEU A 28 0.31 -6.23 -2.13
C LEU A 28 -1.02 -5.63 -2.63
N VAL A 29 -1.52 -6.07 -3.79
CA VAL A 29 -2.85 -5.66 -4.31
C VAL A 29 -3.99 -6.22 -3.46
N ARG A 30 -3.86 -7.46 -2.97
CA ARG A 30 -4.88 -8.11 -2.14
C ARG A 30 -4.98 -7.50 -0.75
N LEU A 31 -3.84 -7.12 -0.18
CA LEU A 31 -3.72 -6.61 1.18
C LEU A 31 -4.79 -5.56 1.58
N PRO A 32 -5.05 -4.49 0.80
CA PRO A 32 -6.09 -3.51 1.14
C PRO A 32 -7.51 -4.12 1.14
N PHE A 33 -7.78 -5.15 0.34
CA PHE A 33 -9.08 -5.85 0.37
C PHE A 33 -9.27 -6.60 1.67
N ASP A 34 -8.22 -7.30 2.12
CA ASP A 34 -8.25 -8.06 3.37
C ASP A 34 -8.32 -7.12 4.59
N GLN A 35 -7.66 -5.96 4.53
CA GLN A 35 -7.83 -4.91 5.53
C GLN A 35 -9.28 -4.40 5.56
N HIS A 36 -9.86 -4.02 4.42
CA HIS A 36 -11.25 -3.56 4.34
C HIS A 36 -12.24 -4.62 4.85
N ARG A 37 -12.04 -5.90 4.52
CA ARG A 37 -12.83 -7.02 5.06
C ARG A 37 -12.72 -7.10 6.59
N ALA A 38 -11.51 -6.96 7.13
CA ALA A 38 -11.27 -7.00 8.57
C ALA A 38 -11.94 -5.82 9.29
N ASP A 39 -11.89 -4.63 8.71
CA ASP A 39 -12.53 -3.43 9.28
C ASP A 39 -14.05 -3.50 9.19
N LYS A 40 -14.60 -3.97 8.08
CA LYS A 40 -16.04 -4.21 7.91
C LYS A 40 -16.56 -5.23 8.94
N ARG A 41 -15.81 -6.30 9.23
CA ARG A 41 -16.15 -7.25 10.30
C ARG A 41 -16.15 -6.63 11.70
N ARG A 42 -15.43 -5.53 11.89
CA ARG A 42 -15.42 -4.72 13.13
C ARG A 42 -16.51 -3.64 13.12
N GLY A 43 -17.31 -3.54 12.06
CA GLY A 43 -18.37 -2.53 11.91
C GLY A 43 -17.86 -1.15 11.50
N LEU A 44 -16.65 -1.05 10.93
CA LEU A 44 -16.07 0.20 10.45
C LEU A 44 -16.29 0.36 8.94
N ASP A 45 -16.56 1.58 8.49
CA ASP A 45 -16.55 1.96 7.07
C ASP A 45 -15.25 2.69 6.74
N THR A 46 -14.21 1.92 6.38
CA THR A 46 -12.87 2.44 6.05
C THR A 46 -12.64 2.48 4.54
N ALA A 47 -11.69 3.31 4.12
CA ALA A 47 -11.21 3.37 2.75
C ALA A 47 -9.69 3.23 2.69
N THR A 48 -9.16 2.91 1.51
CA THR A 48 -7.73 2.91 1.25
C THR A 48 -7.38 3.87 0.11
N LEU A 49 -6.36 4.71 0.30
CA LEU A 49 -5.73 5.46 -0.79
C LEU A 49 -4.37 4.85 -1.09
N ILE A 50 -4.15 4.47 -2.35
CA ILE A 50 -2.87 3.98 -2.84
C ILE A 50 -2.28 5.01 -3.80
N SER A 51 -1.04 5.43 -3.55
CA SER A 51 -0.32 6.29 -4.48
C SER A 51 1.19 6.05 -4.40
N GLY A 52 1.91 6.39 -5.45
CA GLY A 52 3.34 6.10 -5.53
C GLY A 52 3.83 6.15 -6.97
N TYR A 53 5.08 5.75 -7.15
CA TYR A 53 5.72 5.79 -8.46
C TYR A 53 6.31 4.45 -8.83
N ARG A 54 6.13 4.09 -10.10
CA ARG A 54 6.57 2.82 -10.67
C ARG A 54 8.09 2.68 -10.65
N GLY A 55 8.55 1.47 -10.33
CA GLY A 55 9.96 1.10 -10.36
C GLY A 55 10.14 -0.34 -9.90
N SER A 56 11.18 -1.01 -10.40
CA SER A 56 11.58 -2.31 -9.84
C SER A 56 12.02 -2.15 -8.37
N PRO A 57 11.84 -3.17 -7.51
CA PRO A 57 11.20 -4.47 -7.72
C PRO A 57 9.66 -4.43 -7.68
N LEU A 58 9.05 -3.29 -7.38
CA LEU A 58 7.58 -3.11 -7.32
C LEU A 58 6.93 -2.90 -8.69
N GLY A 59 7.64 -3.23 -9.77
CA GLY A 59 7.19 -3.06 -11.14
C GLY A 59 5.92 -3.86 -11.39
N GLY A 60 4.92 -3.22 -12.01
CA GLY A 60 3.64 -3.84 -12.35
C GLY A 60 2.61 -3.82 -11.22
N LEU A 61 2.92 -3.24 -10.05
CA LEU A 61 1.91 -2.97 -9.02
C LEU A 61 0.81 -2.04 -9.54
N ASP A 62 1.22 -0.91 -10.12
CA ASP A 62 0.36 0.07 -10.79
C ASP A 62 -0.52 -0.58 -11.86
N LEU A 63 0.07 -1.33 -12.78
CA LEU A 63 -0.66 -2.03 -13.85
C LEU A 63 -1.65 -3.05 -13.29
N THR A 64 -1.29 -3.72 -12.19
CA THR A 64 -2.19 -4.70 -11.56
C THR A 64 -3.34 -4.00 -10.86
N LEU A 65 -3.12 -2.88 -10.19
CA LEU A 65 -4.18 -2.05 -9.60
C LEU A 65 -5.13 -1.52 -10.68
N GLU A 66 -4.59 -0.97 -11.77
CA GLU A 66 -5.37 -0.45 -12.90
C GLU A 66 -6.25 -1.51 -13.56
N ARG A 67 -5.73 -2.74 -13.72
CA ARG A 67 -6.49 -3.86 -14.27
C ARG A 67 -7.61 -4.36 -13.35
N ASN A 68 -7.55 -4.05 -12.06
CA ASN A 68 -8.51 -4.52 -11.05
C ASN A 68 -9.40 -3.41 -10.49
N GLN A 69 -9.57 -2.29 -11.20
CA GLN A 69 -10.40 -1.15 -10.75
C GLN A 69 -11.81 -1.53 -10.22
N PRO A 70 -12.58 -2.45 -10.86
CA PRO A 70 -13.89 -2.83 -10.32
C PRO A 70 -13.79 -3.45 -8.93
N LEU A 71 -12.75 -4.24 -8.69
CA LEU A 71 -12.50 -4.87 -7.39
C LEU A 71 -11.98 -3.86 -6.37
N LEU A 72 -11.17 -2.88 -6.80
CA LEU A 72 -10.76 -1.76 -5.94
C LEU A 72 -12.00 -1.00 -5.43
N ALA A 73 -12.94 -0.69 -6.32
CA ALA A 73 -14.16 0.02 -5.98
C ALA A 73 -15.07 -0.76 -5.01
N GLU A 74 -15.17 -2.09 -5.16
CA GLU A 74 -15.90 -2.97 -4.23
C GLU A 74 -15.38 -2.88 -2.78
N HIS A 75 -14.10 -2.52 -2.61
CA HIS A 75 -13.41 -2.46 -1.32
C HIS A 75 -13.03 -1.03 -0.88
N ASN A 76 -13.67 0.02 -1.42
CA ASN A 76 -13.33 1.42 -1.10
C ASN A 76 -11.83 1.75 -1.30
N VAL A 77 -11.18 1.10 -2.26
CA VAL A 77 -9.77 1.34 -2.59
C VAL A 77 -9.69 2.31 -3.76
N HIS A 78 -8.97 3.41 -3.56
CA HIS A 78 -8.71 4.41 -4.57
C HIS A 78 -7.23 4.39 -4.93
N PHE A 79 -6.91 4.19 -6.21
CA PHE A 79 -5.55 4.27 -6.71
C PHE A 79 -5.36 5.59 -7.47
N ILE A 80 -4.32 6.34 -7.10
CA ILE A 80 -3.87 7.54 -7.81
C ILE A 80 -2.41 7.32 -8.18
N SER A 81 -2.13 7.22 -9.48
CA SER A 81 -0.75 7.14 -9.96
C SER A 81 -0.01 8.44 -9.65
N GLY A 82 1.11 8.37 -8.94
CA GLY A 82 1.94 9.52 -8.65
C GLY A 82 2.71 9.95 -9.91
N VAL A 83 2.96 11.25 -10.05
CA VAL A 83 3.88 11.76 -11.08
C VAL A 83 5.33 11.48 -10.69
N ASN A 84 5.61 11.40 -9.38
CA ASN A 84 6.84 10.94 -8.76
C ASN A 84 6.51 10.42 -7.34
N GLU A 85 7.54 9.92 -6.66
CA GLU A 85 7.45 9.37 -5.32
C GLU A 85 6.98 10.38 -4.27
N ASP A 86 7.46 11.63 -4.35
CA ASP A 86 7.12 12.72 -3.42
C ASP A 86 5.65 13.10 -3.51
N LEU A 87 5.13 13.25 -4.72
CA LEU A 87 3.72 13.58 -4.95
C LEU A 87 2.82 12.40 -4.55
N GLY A 88 3.28 11.16 -4.79
CA GLY A 88 2.59 9.98 -4.29
C GLY A 88 2.54 9.95 -2.76
N ALA A 89 3.64 10.26 -2.09
CA ALA A 89 3.70 10.32 -0.63
C ALA A 89 2.87 11.47 -0.07
N THR A 90 2.87 12.62 -0.73
CA THR A 90 2.06 13.78 -0.35
C THR A 90 0.57 13.46 -0.42
N ALA A 91 0.13 12.73 -1.46
CA ALA A 91 -1.26 12.27 -1.57
C ALA A 91 -1.63 11.34 -0.40
N VAL A 92 -0.75 10.39 -0.07
CA VAL A 92 -0.92 9.49 1.07
C VAL A 92 -0.94 10.27 2.39
N TYR A 93 -0.05 11.25 2.57
CA TYR A 93 -0.03 12.13 3.74
C TYR A 93 -1.36 12.88 3.89
N GLY A 94 -1.86 13.52 2.84
CA GLY A 94 -3.15 14.21 2.86
C GLY A 94 -4.32 13.30 3.25
N SER A 95 -4.29 12.02 2.84
CA SER A 95 -5.34 11.06 3.18
C SER A 95 -5.40 10.72 4.68
N GLN A 96 -4.26 10.76 5.37
CA GLN A 96 -4.20 10.54 6.83
C GLN A 96 -4.94 11.64 7.58
N LEU A 97 -4.97 12.84 6.99
CA LEU A 97 -5.60 14.01 7.59
C LEU A 97 -7.12 14.07 7.36
N ALA A 98 -7.69 13.16 6.56
CA ALA A 98 -9.09 13.19 6.16
C ALA A 98 -10.07 13.28 7.35
N ASN A 99 -9.75 12.59 8.45
CA ASN A 99 -10.58 12.54 9.66
C ASN A 99 -10.47 13.79 10.56
N PHE A 100 -9.55 14.72 10.28
CA PHE A 100 -9.49 16.02 10.97
C PHE A 100 -10.43 17.06 10.36
N PHE A 101 -10.95 16.81 9.15
CA PHE A 101 -11.92 17.68 8.50
C PHE A 101 -13.35 17.37 8.97
N PRO A 102 -14.25 18.37 8.98
CA PRO A 102 -15.64 18.15 9.38
C PRO A 102 -16.35 17.21 8.38
N LYS A 103 -17.13 16.27 8.92
CA LYS A 103 -17.92 15.29 8.15
C LYS A 103 -17.07 14.41 7.23
N PRO A 104 -16.11 13.64 7.79
CA PRO A 104 -15.35 12.69 6.98
C PRO A 104 -16.28 11.67 6.33
N LYS A 105 -15.96 11.25 5.11
CA LYS A 105 -16.76 10.25 4.36
C LYS A 105 -16.63 8.85 4.96
N TYR A 106 -15.50 8.54 5.58
CA TYR A 106 -15.13 7.23 6.12
C TYR A 106 -14.65 7.36 7.57
N ASP A 107 -14.76 6.27 8.34
CA ASP A 107 -14.31 6.20 9.73
C ASP A 107 -12.79 6.29 9.87
N GLY A 108 -12.07 5.92 8.81
CA GLY A 108 -10.61 6.02 8.72
C GLY A 108 -10.11 5.71 7.31
N VAL A 109 -8.89 6.18 7.03
CA VAL A 109 -8.22 5.94 5.75
C VAL A 109 -6.89 5.23 5.98
N LEU A 110 -6.70 4.10 5.29
CA LEU A 110 -5.39 3.48 5.12
C LEU A 110 -4.68 4.13 3.92
N GLY A 111 -3.57 4.78 4.17
CA GLY A 111 -2.66 5.24 3.12
C GLY A 111 -1.66 4.15 2.74
N MET A 112 -1.49 3.86 1.46
CA MET A 112 -0.45 2.96 0.96
C MET A 112 0.44 3.68 -0.05
N TRP A 113 1.71 3.84 0.32
CA TRP A 113 2.72 4.43 -0.54
C TRP A 113 3.61 3.34 -1.15
N TYR A 114 4.07 3.52 -2.39
CA TYR A 114 5.11 2.67 -2.97
C TYR A 114 6.13 3.45 -3.80
N GLY A 115 7.38 3.02 -3.73
CA GLY A 115 8.48 3.57 -4.50
C GLY A 115 9.72 2.70 -4.42
N LYS A 116 10.69 2.97 -5.30
CA LYS A 116 12.01 2.32 -5.28
C LYS A 116 12.92 2.98 -4.22
N GLY A 117 14.02 2.33 -3.83
CA GLY A 117 15.05 2.88 -2.92
C GLY A 117 15.35 4.39 -3.08
N PRO A 118 15.77 4.90 -4.26
CA PRO A 118 16.04 6.34 -4.42
C PRO A 118 14.80 7.24 -4.28
N GLY A 119 13.62 6.65 -4.45
CA GLY A 119 12.35 7.27 -4.14
C GLY A 119 12.11 7.39 -2.63
N VAL A 120 12.46 6.36 -1.85
CA VAL A 120 12.44 6.40 -0.39
C VAL A 120 13.34 7.51 0.12
N ASP A 121 14.59 7.55 -0.35
CA ASP A 121 15.58 8.56 0.08
C ASP A 121 15.09 9.99 -0.18
N ARG A 122 14.56 10.26 -1.38
CA ARG A 122 14.10 11.60 -1.73
C ARG A 122 12.83 12.03 -0.97
N THR A 123 11.99 11.06 -0.59
CA THR A 123 10.69 11.29 0.07
C THR A 123 10.83 11.53 1.59
N GLY A 124 12.02 11.39 2.15
CA GLY A 124 12.25 11.39 3.61
C GLY A 124 11.63 12.57 4.38
N ASP A 125 11.64 13.77 3.80
CA ASP A 125 11.00 14.95 4.42
C ASP A 125 9.49 14.74 4.62
N ILE A 126 8.80 14.21 3.61
CA ILE A 126 7.35 13.95 3.67
C ILE A 126 7.05 12.84 4.68
N PHE A 127 7.89 11.80 4.76
CA PHE A 127 7.72 10.74 5.76
C PHE A 127 7.84 11.29 7.17
N THR A 128 8.81 12.15 7.43
CA THR A 128 9.01 12.79 8.74
C THR A 128 7.79 13.62 9.14
N HIS A 129 7.29 14.46 8.23
CA HIS A 129 6.09 15.27 8.48
C HIS A 129 4.82 14.42 8.67
N ALA A 130 4.64 13.39 7.85
CA ALA A 130 3.50 12.48 7.97
C ALA A 130 3.53 11.71 9.30
N ASN A 131 4.70 11.24 9.72
CA ASN A 131 4.84 10.55 11.00
C ASN A 131 4.54 11.47 12.18
N PHE A 132 5.03 12.72 12.11
CA PHE A 132 4.78 13.72 13.14
C PHE A 132 3.29 14.08 13.25
N ALA A 133 2.60 14.24 12.11
CA ALA A 133 1.18 14.53 12.08
C ALA A 133 0.32 13.37 12.61
N GLY A 134 0.78 12.13 12.41
CA GLY A 134 0.10 10.92 12.84
C GLY A 134 -1.11 10.56 11.98
N VAL A 135 -1.82 9.53 12.42
CA VAL A 135 -2.98 8.97 11.71
C VAL A 135 -4.23 8.99 12.59
N GLY A 136 -5.41 9.05 11.97
CA GLY A 136 -6.68 8.91 12.68
C GLY A 136 -6.83 7.55 13.38
N ARG A 137 -7.76 7.47 14.36
CA ARG A 137 -7.99 6.28 15.20
C ARG A 137 -8.18 4.97 14.42
N HIS A 138 -8.87 5.04 13.28
CA HIS A 138 -9.16 3.90 12.41
C HIS A 138 -8.40 3.96 11.07
N GLY A 139 -7.41 4.85 10.98
CA GLY A 139 -6.53 4.98 9.82
C GLY A 139 -5.16 4.35 10.04
N GLY A 140 -4.30 4.46 9.03
CA GLY A 140 -2.94 3.95 9.10
C GLY A 140 -2.16 4.24 7.83
N VAL A 141 -0.87 3.93 7.84
CA VAL A 141 0.00 4.08 6.67
C VAL A 141 0.85 2.83 6.48
N ARG A 142 1.02 2.42 5.22
CA ARG A 142 2.00 1.42 4.81
C ARG A 142 2.87 1.99 3.69
N ALA A 143 4.15 2.23 3.99
CA ALA A 143 5.13 2.60 2.99
C ALA A 143 5.84 1.35 2.47
N LEU A 144 5.83 1.14 1.15
CA LEU A 144 6.50 0.03 0.49
C LEU A 144 7.81 0.51 -0.14
N GLY A 145 8.93 0.17 0.49
CA GLY A 145 10.27 0.37 -0.05
C GLY A 145 10.67 -0.76 -0.99
N GLY A 146 10.72 -0.48 -2.28
CA GLY A 146 11.19 -1.41 -3.30
C GLY A 146 12.72 -1.46 -3.36
N ASP A 147 13.32 -2.37 -2.59
CA ASP A 147 14.77 -2.52 -2.54
C ASP A 147 15.36 -3.49 -3.57
N ASP A 148 16.59 -3.19 -4.00
CA ASP A 148 17.38 -4.02 -4.91
C ASP A 148 18.79 -4.21 -4.34
N PRO A 149 18.97 -5.11 -3.35
CA PRO A 149 20.25 -5.30 -2.66
C PRO A 149 21.39 -5.76 -3.56
N LEU A 150 21.06 -6.34 -4.71
CA LEU A 150 22.03 -6.85 -5.69
C LEU A 150 22.24 -5.90 -6.87
N SER A 151 21.61 -4.72 -6.87
CA SER A 151 21.69 -3.75 -7.98
C SER A 151 21.37 -4.34 -9.35
N LYS A 152 20.45 -5.31 -9.43
CA LYS A 152 20.12 -5.95 -10.71
C LYS A 152 19.45 -5.00 -11.70
N SER A 153 18.79 -3.99 -11.17
CA SER A 153 17.97 -3.01 -11.88
C SER A 153 18.22 -1.58 -11.42
N SER A 154 19.24 -1.38 -10.57
CA SER A 154 19.57 -0.13 -9.90
C SER A 154 21.04 0.17 -10.13
N THR A 155 21.42 1.45 -10.15
CA THR A 155 22.84 1.84 -10.27
C THR A 155 23.61 1.55 -9.00
N LEU A 156 22.94 1.55 -7.84
CA LEU A 156 23.51 1.29 -6.52
C LEU A 156 22.68 0.23 -5.79
N PRO A 157 23.29 -0.54 -4.87
CA PRO A 157 22.54 -1.40 -3.96
C PRO A 157 21.65 -0.52 -3.08
N THR A 158 20.39 -0.89 -2.93
CA THR A 158 19.46 -0.12 -2.09
C THR A 158 18.96 -0.96 -0.92
N HIS A 159 18.84 -0.30 0.23
CA HIS A 159 18.27 -0.84 1.45
C HIS A 159 17.56 0.27 2.21
N SER A 160 16.23 0.23 2.20
CA SER A 160 15.37 1.32 2.67
C SER A 160 15.16 1.32 4.19
N GLU A 161 15.59 0.27 4.91
CA GLU A 161 15.40 0.15 6.36
C GLU A 161 15.98 1.32 7.15
N VAL A 162 17.16 1.82 6.78
CA VAL A 162 17.82 2.92 7.49
C VAL A 162 17.04 4.23 7.31
N ALA A 163 16.56 4.50 6.09
CA ALA A 163 15.75 5.69 5.80
C ALA A 163 14.40 5.63 6.53
N PHE A 164 13.76 4.46 6.57
CA PHE A 164 12.54 4.28 7.34
C PHE A 164 12.76 4.39 8.85
N TYR A 165 13.88 3.87 9.36
CA TYR A 165 14.26 4.03 10.76
C TYR A 165 14.43 5.51 11.14
N ASP A 166 15.10 6.30 10.29
CA ASP A 166 15.26 7.75 10.49
C ASP A 166 13.91 8.48 10.50
N ALA A 167 12.98 8.07 9.63
CA ALA A 167 11.60 8.55 9.62
C ALA A 167 10.71 7.98 10.75
N LEU A 168 11.28 7.18 11.67
CA LEU A 168 10.61 6.51 12.80
C LEU A 168 9.50 5.55 12.37
N PHE A 169 9.61 4.95 11.18
CA PHE A 169 8.70 3.92 10.71
C PHE A 169 9.13 2.53 11.22
N PRO A 170 8.22 1.74 11.81
CA PRO A 170 8.50 0.35 12.08
C PRO A 170 8.62 -0.42 10.77
N VAL A 171 9.71 -1.17 10.60
CA VAL A 171 9.98 -1.91 9.36
C VAL A 171 9.63 -3.38 9.50
N LEU A 172 8.95 -3.91 8.48
CA LEU A 172 8.69 -5.34 8.31
C LEU A 172 9.32 -5.80 6.99
N PHE A 173 10.19 -6.80 7.07
CA PHE A 173 10.77 -7.48 5.91
C PHE A 173 10.17 -8.89 5.80
N PRO A 174 9.25 -9.16 4.84
CA PRO A 174 8.50 -10.41 4.80
C PRO A 174 9.24 -11.64 4.25
N GLY A 175 10.56 -11.56 4.01
CA GLY A 175 11.39 -12.70 3.57
C GLY A 175 11.53 -12.82 2.06
#